data_AF-A0A929HR31-F1
#
_entry.id   AF-A0A929HR31-F1
#
_cell.length_a   1.000
_cell.length_b   1.000
_cell.length_c   1.000
_cell.angle_alpha   90.00
_cell.angle_beta   90.00
_cell.angle_gamma   90.00
#
_symmetry.space_group_name_H-M   'P 1'
#
loop_
_entity.id
_entity.type
_entity.pdbx_description
1 polymer ?
#
loop_
_entity_poly.entity_id
_entity_poly.type
_entity_poly.pdbx_seq_one_letter_code
_entity_poly.pdbx_strand_id
1 'polypeptide(L)'
;MTNKDGIMMKNKQLLGSFFKGILSTVSVFSLLLLTMVNVSAADLQTVEYSSLSGDKAQITVRFSESIELPNSFSIDDPARIVL
;
A
#
# COMPACT_ATOMS: atom_id res chain seq x y z
N MET A 1 -53.53 21.82 -14.41
CA MET A 1 -52.21 21.36 -13.92
C MET A 1 -52.44 20.00 -13.26
N THR A 2 -52.16 18.93 -13.99
CA THR A 2 -52.65 17.58 -13.68
C THR A 2 -51.68 16.82 -12.79
N ASN A 3 -52.22 16.10 -11.81
CA ASN A 3 -51.56 15.26 -10.80
C ASN A 3 -50.35 14.43 -11.33
N LYS A 4 -50.38 14.04 -12.61
CA LYS A 4 -49.32 13.31 -13.31
C LYS A 4 -47.97 14.04 -13.36
N ASP A 5 -47.97 15.36 -13.51
CA ASP A 5 -46.74 16.17 -13.60
C ASP A 5 -46.04 16.25 -12.24
N GLY A 6 -46.82 16.34 -11.16
CA GLY A 6 -46.31 16.32 -9.77
C GLY A 6 -45.72 14.96 -9.37
N ILE A 7 -46.32 13.85 -9.82
CA ILE A 7 -45.79 12.50 -9.61
C ILE A 7 -44.45 12.32 -10.36
N MET A 8 -44.35 12.85 -11.58
CA MET A 8 -43.13 12.74 -12.40
C MET A 8 -41.96 13.58 -11.85
N MET A 9 -42.24 14.75 -11.26
CA MET A 9 -41.22 15.57 -10.57
C MET A 9 -40.70 14.89 -9.29
N LYS A 10 -41.59 14.29 -8.48
CA LYS A 10 -41.19 13.56 -7.26
C LYS A 10 -40.31 12.35 -7.57
N ASN A 11 -40.63 11.57 -8.61
CA ASN A 11 -39.83 10.39 -8.98
C ASN A 11 -38.42 10.75 -9.46
N LYS A 12 -38.26 11.86 -10.21
CA LYS A 12 -36.93 12.35 -10.65
C LYS A 12 -36.09 12.86 -9.47
N GLN A 13 -36.71 13.55 -8.52
CA GLN A 13 -36.04 14.01 -7.30
C GLN A 13 -35.64 12.85 -6.39
N LEU A 14 -36.53 11.85 -6.24
CA LEU A 14 -36.28 10.64 -5.48
C LEU A 14 -35.10 9.86 -6.08
N LEU A 15 -35.10 9.66 -7.40
CA LEU A 15 -34.01 8.99 -8.13
C LEU A 15 -32.67 9.71 -7.94
N GLY A 16 -32.65 11.04 -8.08
CA GLY A 16 -31.44 11.85 -7.87
C GLY A 16 -30.94 11.82 -6.41
N SER A 17 -31.84 11.75 -5.43
CA SER A 17 -31.49 11.59 -4.02
C SER A 17 -30.88 10.21 -3.73
N PHE A 18 -31.41 9.15 -4.34
CA PHE A 18 -30.83 7.81 -4.24
C PHE A 18 -29.44 7.72 -4.87
N PHE A 19 -29.25 8.30 -6.07
CA PHE A 19 -27.93 8.34 -6.72
C PHE A 19 -26.88 9.09 -5.90
N LYS A 20 -27.24 10.24 -5.31
CA LYS A 20 -26.35 10.99 -4.41
C LYS A 20 -26.01 10.22 -3.14
N GLY A 21 -26.99 9.54 -2.54
CA GLY A 21 -26.79 8.69 -1.37
C GLY A 21 -25.82 7.55 -1.65
N ILE A 22 -26.04 6.81 -2.74
CA ILE A 22 -25.17 5.71 -3.17
C ILE A 22 -23.74 6.21 -3.43
N LEU A 23 -23.58 7.33 -4.15
CA LEU A 23 -22.26 7.89 -4.45
C LEU A 23 -21.51 8.29 -3.17
N SER A 24 -22.21 8.91 -2.22
CA SER A 24 -21.63 9.29 -0.92
C SER A 24 -21.24 8.06 -0.10
N THR A 25 -22.06 7.02 -0.06
CA THR A 25 -21.75 5.79 0.68
C THR A 25 -20.57 5.04 0.08
N VAL A 26 -20.48 4.95 -1.25
CA VAL A 26 -19.33 4.35 -1.94
C VAL A 26 -18.05 5.13 -1.65
N SER A 27 -18.11 6.47 -1.63
CA SER A 27 -16.94 7.30 -1.30
C SER A 27 -16.44 7.08 0.13
N VAL A 28 -17.35 7.03 1.11
CA VAL A 28 -16.98 6.80 2.52
C VAL A 28 -16.42 5.38 2.70
N PHE A 29 -17.02 4.40 2.04
CA PHE A 29 -16.54 3.02 2.07
C PHE A 29 -15.16 2.88 1.42
N SER A 30 -14.92 3.53 0.28
CA SER A 30 -13.60 3.56 -0.37
C SER A 30 -12.53 4.19 0.52
N LEU A 31 -12.87 5.26 1.25
CA LEU A 31 -11.94 5.89 2.18
C LEU A 31 -11.61 4.96 3.36
N LEU A 32 -12.59 4.23 3.87
CA LEU A 32 -12.38 3.22 4.91
C LEU A 32 -11.45 2.11 4.44
N LEU A 33 -11.58 1.63 3.20
CA LEU A 33 -10.68 0.62 2.64
C LEU A 33 -9.22 1.11 2.54
N LEU A 34 -8.99 2.39 2.24
CA LEU A 34 -7.62 2.95 2.21
C LEU A 34 -6.94 2.92 3.59
N THR A 35 -7.70 3.03 4.69
CA THR A 35 -7.14 2.94 6.05
C THR A 35 -6.69 1.52 6.43
N MET A 36 -7.10 0.50 5.66
CA MET A 36 -6.69 -0.90 5.88
C MET A 36 -5.37 -1.25 5.19
N VAL A 37 -4.83 -0.36 4.35
CA VAL A 37 -3.52 -0.54 3.74
C VAL A 37 -2.46 -0.25 4.79
N ASN A 38 -1.92 -1.31 5.38
CA ASN A 38 -0.77 -1.21 6.26
C ASN A 38 0.48 -1.03 5.38
N VAL A 39 0.98 0.21 5.31
CA VAL A 39 2.32 0.47 4.76
C VAL A 39 3.30 0.23 5.90
N SER A 40 3.81 -1.00 6.00
CA SER A 40 4.92 -1.32 6.89
C SER A 40 6.23 -1.05 6.16
N ALA A 41 7.19 -0.45 6.86
CA ALA A 41 8.55 -0.34 6.39
C ALA A 41 9.35 -1.51 6.96
N ALA A 42 10.07 -2.21 6.09
CA ALA A 42 10.93 -3.29 6.53
C ALA A 42 12.12 -2.71 7.29
N ASP A 43 12.08 -2.83 8.61
CA ASP A 43 13.13 -2.36 9.50
C ASP A 43 14.27 -3.37 9.53
N LEU A 44 15.50 -2.89 9.41
CA LEU A 44 16.69 -3.71 9.61
C LEU A 44 16.80 -4.10 11.09
N GLN A 45 16.70 -5.40 11.37
CA GLN A 45 16.77 -5.93 12.74
C GLN A 45 18.18 -6.34 13.14
N THR A 46 18.85 -7.13 12.31
CA THR A 46 20.20 -7.63 12.62
C THR A 46 21.11 -7.63 11.40
N VAL A 47 22.40 -7.42 11.68
CA VAL A 47 23.51 -7.64 10.74
C VAL A 47 24.49 -8.56 11.45
N GLU A 48 24.63 -9.77 10.92
CA GLU A 48 25.46 -10.83 11.48
C GLU A 48 26.63 -11.11 10.54
N TYR A 49 27.79 -11.37 11.12
CA TYR A 49 29.02 -11.73 10.41
C TYR A 49 29.42 -13.16 10.75
N SER A 50 29.80 -13.93 9.74
CA SER A 50 30.50 -15.20 9.93
C SER A 50 31.68 -15.32 8.95
N SER A 51 32.80 -15.83 9.47
CA SER A 51 33.94 -16.19 8.63
C SER A 51 33.70 -17.56 8.00
N LEU A 52 34.02 -17.69 6.72
CA LEU A 52 33.97 -18.94 5.97
C LEU A 52 35.39 -19.35 5.58
N SER A 53 35.57 -20.62 5.24
CA SER A 53 36.86 -21.12 4.77
C SER A 53 37.27 -20.46 3.45
N GLY A 54 38.58 -20.27 3.26
CA GLY A 54 39.16 -19.75 2.02
C GLY A 54 38.91 -18.27 1.77
N ASP A 55 39.28 -17.41 2.73
CA ASP A 55 39.23 -15.95 2.64
C ASP A 55 37.85 -15.38 2.26
N LYS A 56 36.80 -16.02 2.75
CA LYS A 56 35.41 -15.61 2.52
C LYS A 56 34.77 -15.20 3.83
N ALA A 57 33.83 -14.28 3.75
CA ALA A 57 32.95 -13.90 4.85
C ALA A 57 31.51 -13.90 4.35
N GLN A 58 30.58 -14.21 5.26
CA GLN A 58 29.15 -14.07 5.04
C GLN A 58 28.62 -12.97 5.94
N ILE A 59 27.85 -12.08 5.34
CA ILE A 59 27.05 -11.07 6.02
C ILE A 59 25.58 -11.48 5.87
N THR A 60 24.91 -11.71 7.00
CA THR A 60 23.49 -12.03 7.03
C THR A 60 22.73 -10.82 7.55
N VAL A 61 21.80 -10.31 6.75
CA VAL A 61 20.99 -9.13 7.05
C VAL A 61 19.54 -9.59 7.26
N ARG A 62 18.95 -9.31 8.42
CA ARG A 62 17.56 -9.71 8.74
C ARG A 62 16.67 -8.49 8.91
N PHE A 63 15.54 -8.49 8.21
CA PHE A 63 14.52 -7.45 8.27
C PHE A 63 13.31 -7.91 9.10
N SER A 64 12.48 -6.97 9.54
CA SER A 64 11.24 -7.24 10.29
C SER A 64 10.18 -7.99 9.48
N GLU A 65 10.25 -7.88 8.16
CA GLU A 65 9.33 -8.50 7.21
C GLU A 65 10.09 -8.93 5.95
N SER A 66 9.40 -9.63 5.03
CA SER A 66 10.00 -10.03 3.76
C SER A 66 10.22 -8.79 2.89
N ILE A 67 11.43 -8.63 2.37
CA ILE A 67 11.76 -7.59 1.38
C ILE A 67 11.84 -8.20 -0.02
N GLU A 68 11.60 -7.37 -1.04
CA GLU A 68 12.01 -7.72 -2.40
C GLU A 68 13.53 -7.83 -2.48
N LEU A 69 14.05 -8.59 -3.46
CA LEU A 69 15.48 -8.76 -3.63
C LEU A 69 16.14 -7.40 -3.89
N PRO A 70 17.11 -6.95 -3.06
CA PRO A 70 17.75 -5.66 -3.25
C PRO A 70 18.62 -5.64 -4.51
N ASN A 71 18.74 -4.47 -5.12
CA ASN A 71 19.72 -4.26 -6.17
C ASN A 71 21.10 -4.19 -5.52
N SER A 72 22.05 -5.00 -5.99
CA SER A 72 23.38 -5.06 -5.37
C SER A 72 24.49 -4.66 -6.33
N PHE A 73 25.48 -3.94 -5.81
CA PHE A 73 26.74 -3.68 -6.49
C PHE A 73 27.88 -3.49 -5.48
N SER A 74 29.11 -3.68 -5.95
CA SER A 74 30.33 -3.48 -5.17
C SER A 74 31.11 -2.27 -5.65
N ILE A 75 31.82 -1.62 -4.72
CA ILE A 75 32.82 -0.59 -4.97
C ILE A 75 34.12 -1.10 -4.41
N ASP A 76 35.21 -1.09 -5.17
CA ASP A 76 36.46 -1.73 -4.74
C ASP A 76 37.37 -0.79 -3.94
N ASP A 77 37.30 0.53 -4.16
CA ASP A 77 38.17 1.52 -3.50
C ASP A 77 37.37 2.73 -2.95
N PRO A 78 37.13 2.80 -1.62
CA PRO A 78 37.32 1.72 -0.66
C PRO A 78 36.29 0.60 -0.85
N ALA A 79 36.62 -0.62 -0.43
CA ALA A 79 35.76 -1.78 -0.53
C ALA A 79 34.39 -1.55 0.17
N ARG A 80 33.29 -1.56 -0.59
CA ARG A 80 31.92 -1.40 -0.11
C ARG A 80 30.96 -2.33 -0.86
N ILE A 81 29.93 -2.77 -0.16
CA ILE A 81 28.77 -3.46 -0.73
C ILE A 81 27.58 -2.51 -0.56
N VAL A 82 26.84 -2.28 -1.64
CA VAL A 82 25.61 -1.48 -1.64
C VAL A 82 24.46 -2.40 -2.00
N LEU A 83 23.37 -2.29 -1.24
CA LEU A 83 22.12 -3.06 -1.33
C LEU A 83 20.94 -2.09 -1.40
#